data_AF-A0A5A8D7J6-F1
#
_entry.id   AF-A0A5A8D7J6-F1
#
_cell.length_a   1.000
_cell.length_b   1.000
_cell.length_c   1.000
_cell.angle_alpha   90.00
_cell.angle_beta   90.00
_cell.angle_gamma   90.00
#
_symmetry.space_group_name_H-M   'P 1'
#
loop_
_entity.id
_entity.type
_entity.pdbx_description
1 polymer ?
#
loop_
_entity_poly.entity_id
_entity_poly.type
_entity_poly.pdbx_seq_one_letter_code
_entity_poly.pdbx_strand_id
1 'polypeptide(L)'
;MSAASVASSRRSGGRYRTIARSSEVDESLFGNSGARAGGQSAVLRGAGSRTMGASSREGGRKPAGGRRGAAAAAPVVLRASDVMSMRERAAVRSAKEEEAAREAAAAARRSRAALGEKRKAKMAALEAARLAAEPLTELEAEEAEERDRRNIRAAYLTEEAKDAVKAMNSMVKYAQTVTVRDRQLVERRERLAREKEQERLLDLEVELRRLEEVKRFRDLEEKQRERQRAAQLEIRAQLEEAEARKRAAKEALRRESEEAAAKLKRMAEEDRVAELERRAAKAKLREEVKEINEAAMRLRKEEAARAVEADRALEEEQRAATERAIEAEMEKERVRLRREAEFFKLRGMVEKFQDDSEAQAETRMRRAFEEGQRRDREAAARKRAKEAEDAAALREAREAQIRDRELLRAAEIAQERQTFDAAQAARSDWVKAERETRHRRREADRSHVKDVLRQAEASIAQARERSERERSEGAVGLRATDEEMAHLAAVRDRKVAELAKSGVESKYAVQLRRFNPRSALDKDFKMGPPRTGKSKAAAKP
;
A
#
# COMPACT_ATOMS: atom_id res chain seq x y z
N MET A 1 -20.57 23.88 5.87
CA MET A 1 -20.99 22.49 5.69
C MET A 1 -20.13 21.85 4.62
N SER A 2 -19.83 20.56 4.78
CA SER A 2 -18.94 19.72 3.94
C SER A 2 -17.45 19.82 4.23
N ALA A 3 -17.03 19.17 5.32
CA ALA A 3 -15.67 18.70 5.53
C ALA A 3 -15.63 17.21 5.18
N ALA A 4 -14.87 16.84 4.13
CA ALA A 4 -14.53 15.46 3.83
C ALA A 4 -13.05 15.26 4.13
N SER A 5 -12.74 14.56 5.22
CA SER A 5 -11.37 14.18 5.59
C SER A 5 -11.32 12.69 5.94
N VAL A 6 -10.83 11.95 4.95
CA VAL A 6 -10.01 10.73 4.97
C VAL A 6 -9.79 10.10 6.36
N ALA A 7 -10.45 8.97 6.61
CA ALA A 7 -10.21 8.11 7.77
C ALA A 7 -9.31 6.91 7.40
N SER A 8 -8.10 6.96 7.95
CA SER A 8 -7.17 5.88 8.34
C SER A 8 -7.63 4.42 8.12
N SER A 9 -6.87 3.66 7.32
CA SER A 9 -6.99 2.21 7.21
C SER A 9 -6.46 1.52 8.49
N ARG A 10 -7.38 0.90 9.23
CA ARG A 10 -7.03 0.00 10.35
C ARG A 10 -6.60 -1.35 9.79
N ARG A 11 -5.37 -1.75 10.13
CA ARG A 11 -4.80 -3.07 9.84
C ARG A 11 -5.68 -4.16 10.46
N SER A 12 -6.17 -5.05 9.60
CA SER A 12 -6.94 -6.24 9.95
C SER A 12 -6.03 -7.28 10.62
N GLY A 13 -6.28 -7.59 11.89
CA GLY A 13 -5.67 -8.74 12.57
C GLY A 13 -6.18 -10.04 11.97
N GLY A 14 -5.25 -10.95 11.65
CA GLY A 14 -5.52 -12.24 11.02
C GLY A 14 -6.56 -13.05 11.80
N ARG A 15 -7.74 -13.19 11.22
CA ARG A 15 -8.77 -14.15 11.65
C ARG A 15 -8.48 -15.47 10.95
N TYR A 16 -8.30 -16.52 11.74
CA TYR A 16 -8.32 -17.90 11.26
C TYR A 16 -9.66 -18.16 10.54
N ARG A 17 -9.55 -18.70 9.33
CA ARG A 17 -10.70 -19.10 8.51
C ARG A 17 -11.14 -20.48 8.97
N THR A 18 -12.19 -20.56 9.78
CA THR A 18 -12.88 -21.82 10.12
C THR A 18 -13.62 -22.31 8.88
N ILE A 19 -13.11 -23.38 8.27
CA ILE A 19 -13.77 -24.12 7.20
C ILE A 19 -14.42 -25.33 7.88
N ALA A 20 -15.75 -25.36 7.90
CA ALA A 20 -16.63 -26.37 8.51
C ALA A 20 -16.84 -26.29 10.04
N ARG A 21 -18.13 -26.40 10.43
CA ARG A 21 -18.65 -26.36 11.81
C ARG A 21 -19.12 -27.74 12.32
N SER A 22 -18.91 -28.79 11.53
CA SER A 22 -19.20 -30.19 11.85
C SER A 22 -18.12 -31.06 11.21
N SER A 23 -17.29 -31.68 12.05
CA SER A 23 -16.37 -32.73 11.63
C SER A 23 -17.10 -34.06 11.72
N GLU A 24 -17.73 -34.51 10.64
CA GLU A 24 -18.06 -35.92 10.49
C GLU A 24 -16.78 -36.62 10.01
N VAL A 25 -15.90 -36.88 10.98
CA VAL A 25 -14.78 -37.80 10.81
C VAL A 25 -15.29 -39.15 11.28
N ASP A 26 -15.37 -40.09 10.35
CA ASP A 26 -15.75 -41.47 10.63
C ASP A 26 -14.64 -42.13 11.47
N GLU A 27 -14.87 -42.20 12.78
CA GLU A 27 -13.94 -42.78 13.76
C GLU A 27 -13.82 -44.30 13.66
N SER A 28 -14.55 -44.96 12.74
CA SER A 28 -14.37 -46.38 12.44
C SER A 28 -13.07 -46.68 11.67
N LEU A 29 -12.38 -45.65 11.14
CA LEU A 29 -11.17 -45.80 10.33
C LEU A 29 -9.85 -45.81 11.14
N PHE A 30 -9.88 -45.47 12.44
CA PHE A 30 -8.70 -45.48 13.30
C PHE A 30 -8.92 -46.42 14.47
N GLY A 31 -8.57 -47.69 14.27
CA GLY A 31 -8.65 -48.72 15.30
C GLY A 31 -7.91 -48.32 16.57
N ASN A 32 -8.66 -48.10 17.64
CA ASN A 32 -8.10 -47.86 18.95
C ASN A 32 -8.01 -49.19 19.71
N SER A 33 -6.79 -49.73 19.80
CA SER A 33 -6.43 -50.81 20.70
C SER A 33 -6.26 -50.25 22.11
N GLY A 34 -7.23 -50.53 22.99
CA GLY A 34 -7.18 -50.11 24.39
C GLY A 34 -7.90 -51.09 25.29
N ALA A 35 -7.19 -52.12 25.73
CA ALA A 35 -7.64 -53.03 26.77
C ALA A 35 -7.84 -52.28 28.10
N ARG A 36 -8.95 -52.55 28.81
CA ARG A 36 -8.96 -52.72 30.27
C ARG A 36 -10.28 -53.31 30.80
N ALA A 37 -10.06 -54.38 31.56
CA ALA A 37 -10.79 -54.97 32.68
C ALA A 37 -11.96 -54.21 33.35
N GLY A 38 -12.91 -55.04 33.84
CA GLY A 38 -14.00 -54.72 34.76
C GLY A 38 -15.34 -55.04 34.10
N GLY A 39 -16.15 -56.02 34.49
CA GLY A 39 -16.36 -56.62 35.80
C GLY A 39 -17.81 -56.35 36.20
N GLN A 40 -18.67 -57.38 36.15
CA GLN A 40 -20.00 -57.49 36.80
C GLN A 40 -21.07 -56.54 36.21
N SER A 41 -22.37 -56.81 36.15
CA SER A 41 -23.29 -57.84 36.64
C SER A 41 -24.54 -57.71 35.75
N ALA A 42 -25.08 -58.83 35.27
CA ALA A 42 -26.37 -59.36 35.72
C ALA A 42 -27.62 -58.58 35.24
N VAL A 43 -28.54 -59.32 34.65
CA VAL A 43 -29.89 -59.65 35.19
C VAL A 43 -30.94 -59.63 34.05
N LEU A 44 -31.73 -60.72 34.06
CA LEU A 44 -33.09 -60.92 33.52
C LEU A 44 -33.19 -61.29 32.03
N ARG A 45 -33.40 -62.58 31.71
CA ARG A 45 -34.55 -63.48 31.95
C ARG A 45 -35.45 -63.51 30.71
N GLY A 46 -35.44 -64.67 30.05
CA GLY A 46 -36.57 -65.59 30.21
C GLY A 46 -37.24 -66.09 28.94
N ALA A 47 -37.33 -67.43 28.88
CA ALA A 47 -38.21 -68.33 28.09
C ALA A 47 -37.49 -69.01 26.91
N GLY A 48 -37.40 -70.35 26.79
CA GLY A 48 -37.89 -71.49 27.58
C GLY A 48 -37.67 -72.80 26.80
N SER A 49 -37.72 -73.94 27.51
CA SER A 49 -37.63 -75.36 27.07
C SER A 49 -36.23 -75.91 26.78
N ARG A 50 -35.54 -76.73 27.61
CA ARG A 50 -35.79 -78.10 28.17
C ARG A 50 -36.10 -79.13 27.06
N THR A 51 -35.50 -80.32 26.97
CA THR A 51 -35.18 -81.38 27.97
C THR A 51 -34.08 -82.33 27.44
N MET A 52 -33.07 -82.70 28.24
CA MET A 52 -32.85 -84.02 28.87
C MET A 52 -32.96 -85.27 27.98
N GLY A 53 -31.89 -86.09 27.96
CA GLY A 53 -32.00 -87.55 27.83
C GLY A 53 -30.98 -88.22 26.92
N ALA A 54 -29.93 -88.81 27.50
CA ALA A 54 -29.21 -89.93 26.90
C ALA A 54 -28.90 -90.98 27.98
N SER A 55 -29.97 -91.65 28.42
CA SER A 55 -29.95 -92.93 29.11
C SER A 55 -30.76 -93.91 28.28
N SER A 56 -30.11 -94.88 27.63
CA SER A 56 -30.78 -96.10 27.18
C SER A 56 -29.92 -97.32 27.51
N ARG A 57 -29.95 -97.67 28.80
CA ARG A 57 -29.90 -99.06 29.26
C ARG A 57 -31.36 -99.51 29.48
N GLU A 58 -31.58 -100.80 29.29
CA GLU A 58 -32.82 -101.59 29.48
C GLU A 58 -33.83 -101.64 28.34
N GLY A 59 -34.06 -102.87 27.87
CA GLY A 59 -35.02 -103.19 26.81
C GLY A 59 -34.89 -104.60 26.23
N GLY A 60 -34.84 -105.63 27.08
CA GLY A 60 -35.43 -106.95 26.82
C GLY A 60 -35.07 -107.73 25.53
N ARG A 61 -34.17 -108.70 25.65
CA ARG A 61 -34.42 -110.04 25.09
C ARG A 61 -34.01 -111.10 26.10
N LYS A 62 -35.03 -111.78 26.64
CA LYS A 62 -34.96 -112.96 27.50
C LYS A 62 -34.32 -114.17 26.77
N PRO A 63 -33.89 -115.21 27.50
CA PRO A 63 -32.64 -115.94 27.26
C PRO A 63 -32.83 -117.29 26.57
N ALA A 64 -31.76 -117.83 25.98
CA ALA A 64 -31.62 -119.25 25.69
C ALA A 64 -30.45 -119.81 26.50
N GLY A 65 -30.68 -119.96 27.81
CA GLY A 65 -29.83 -120.77 28.68
C GLY A 65 -30.22 -122.24 28.54
N GLY A 66 -29.27 -123.08 28.14
CA GLY A 66 -29.36 -124.51 28.36
C GLY A 66 -28.77 -124.86 29.72
N ARG A 67 -29.56 -125.47 30.62
CA ARG A 67 -29.29 -126.77 31.25
C ARG A 67 -30.14 -127.01 32.51
N ARG A 68 -30.88 -128.14 32.43
CA ARG A 68 -30.99 -129.24 33.41
C ARG A 68 -31.52 -128.94 34.81
N GLY A 69 -32.72 -129.47 35.05
CA GLY A 69 -33.17 -129.97 36.34
C GLY A 69 -34.30 -130.97 36.13
N ALA A 70 -34.03 -132.25 36.43
CA ALA A 70 -34.96 -133.36 36.66
C ALA A 70 -36.03 -133.68 35.60
N ALA A 71 -35.77 -134.75 34.84
CA ALA A 71 -36.82 -135.58 34.27
C ALA A 71 -37.50 -136.40 35.38
N ALA A 72 -38.82 -136.49 35.33
CA ALA A 72 -39.56 -137.65 35.79
C ALA A 72 -40.09 -138.39 34.55
N ALA A 73 -39.48 -139.55 34.31
CA ALA A 73 -39.94 -140.74 33.59
C ALA A 73 -40.82 -140.61 32.32
N ALA A 74 -40.18 -140.67 31.15
CA ALA A 74 -40.67 -141.36 29.94
C ALA A 74 -39.46 -141.79 29.06
N PRO A 75 -39.49 -142.95 28.37
CA PRO A 75 -38.31 -143.52 27.71
C PRO A 75 -37.90 -142.74 26.43
N VAL A 76 -36.64 -142.28 26.38
CA VAL A 76 -36.07 -141.48 25.28
C VAL A 76 -35.52 -142.39 24.18
N VAL A 77 -36.05 -142.26 22.96
CA VAL A 77 -35.52 -142.90 21.74
C VAL A 77 -34.42 -142.00 21.15
N LEU A 78 -33.17 -142.47 21.11
CA LEU A 78 -32.02 -141.73 20.58
C LEU A 78 -31.94 -141.82 19.03
N ARG A 79 -31.80 -140.69 18.33
CA ARG A 79 -31.60 -140.65 16.86
C ARG A 79 -30.16 -141.04 16.52
N ALA A 80 -29.92 -141.69 15.37
CA ALA A 80 -28.59 -142.14 14.97
C ALA A 80 -27.53 -141.00 14.93
N SER A 81 -27.92 -139.79 14.53
CA SER A 81 -27.05 -138.59 14.57
C SER A 81 -26.69 -138.17 15.99
N ASP A 82 -27.58 -138.41 16.96
CA ASP A 82 -27.35 -138.14 18.37
C ASP A 82 -26.50 -139.23 19.00
N VAL A 83 -26.67 -140.49 18.61
CA VAL A 83 -25.78 -141.60 19.00
C VAL A 83 -24.35 -141.40 18.45
N MET A 84 -24.22 -140.94 17.20
CA MET A 84 -22.92 -140.59 16.59
C MET A 84 -22.29 -139.35 17.25
N SER A 85 -23.07 -138.29 17.49
CA SER A 85 -22.59 -137.10 18.22
C SER A 85 -22.25 -137.40 19.67
N MET A 86 -22.97 -138.33 20.32
CA MET A 86 -22.62 -138.81 21.66
C MET A 86 -21.37 -139.70 21.62
N ARG A 87 -21.19 -140.55 20.59
CA ARG A 87 -19.93 -141.29 20.37
C ARG A 87 -18.74 -140.38 20.14
N GLU A 88 -18.87 -139.34 19.31
CA GLU A 88 -17.81 -138.38 19.02
C GLU A 88 -17.49 -137.44 20.19
N ARG A 89 -18.47 -137.16 21.07
CA ARG A 89 -18.28 -136.42 22.34
C ARG A 89 -17.83 -137.31 23.51
N ALA A 90 -18.11 -138.61 23.47
CA ALA A 90 -17.69 -139.59 24.47
C ALA A 90 -16.33 -140.24 24.13
N ALA A 91 -15.89 -140.17 22.87
CA ALA A 91 -14.52 -140.48 22.50
C ALA A 91 -13.59 -139.52 23.26
N VAL A 92 -12.78 -140.08 24.16
CA VAL A 92 -11.76 -139.35 24.92
C VAL A 92 -10.72 -138.86 23.92
N ARG A 93 -10.95 -137.65 23.38
CA ARG A 93 -9.97 -136.94 22.58
C ARG A 93 -8.77 -136.68 23.47
N SER A 94 -7.57 -136.99 22.98
CA SER A 94 -6.37 -136.65 23.73
C SER A 94 -6.30 -135.13 23.90
N ALA A 95 -5.73 -134.64 25.00
CA ALA A 95 -5.61 -133.20 25.25
C ALA A 95 -5.01 -132.43 24.05
N LYS A 96 -4.14 -133.09 23.27
CA LYS A 96 -3.52 -132.55 22.05
C LYS A 96 -4.51 -132.32 20.90
N GLU A 97 -5.52 -133.19 20.74
CA GLU A 97 -6.51 -133.04 19.67
C GLU A 97 -7.57 -131.97 19.99
N GLU A 98 -7.89 -131.77 21.28
CA GLU A 98 -8.72 -130.64 21.70
C GLU A 98 -8.00 -129.30 21.53
N GLU A 99 -6.69 -129.26 21.85
CA GLU A 99 -5.87 -128.07 21.61
C GLU A 99 -5.79 -127.74 20.11
N ALA A 100 -5.53 -128.73 19.25
CA ALA A 100 -5.49 -128.52 17.80
C ALA A 100 -6.83 -128.01 17.23
N ALA A 101 -7.98 -128.53 17.72
CA ALA A 101 -9.30 -128.06 17.30
C ALA A 101 -9.61 -126.63 17.81
N ARG A 102 -9.18 -126.29 19.03
CA ARG A 102 -9.29 -124.93 19.60
C ARG A 102 -8.40 -123.94 18.85
N GLU A 103 -7.18 -124.34 18.48
CA GLU A 103 -6.26 -123.55 17.67
C GLU A 103 -6.79 -123.31 16.27
N ALA A 104 -7.34 -124.34 15.60
CA ALA A 104 -7.97 -124.19 14.29
C ALA A 104 -9.19 -123.24 14.34
N ALA A 105 -10.03 -123.35 15.36
CA ALA A 105 -11.15 -122.44 15.57
C ALA A 105 -10.69 -121.00 15.90
N ALA A 106 -9.61 -120.85 16.69
CA ALA A 106 -9.01 -119.56 16.99
C ALA A 106 -8.38 -118.93 15.74
N ALA A 107 -7.71 -119.71 14.89
CA ALA A 107 -7.13 -119.27 13.62
C ALA A 107 -8.23 -118.84 12.62
N ALA A 108 -9.33 -119.58 12.54
CA ALA A 108 -10.49 -119.21 11.74
C ALA A 108 -11.16 -117.92 12.26
N ARG A 109 -11.20 -117.72 13.59
CA ARG A 109 -11.69 -116.48 14.20
C ARG A 109 -10.75 -115.30 13.94
N ARG A 110 -9.44 -115.50 14.03
CA ARG A 110 -8.40 -114.49 13.75
C ARG A 110 -8.41 -114.06 12.28
N SER A 111 -8.54 -114.99 11.34
CA SER A 111 -8.62 -114.66 9.90
C SER A 111 -9.89 -113.87 9.56
N ARG A 112 -11.05 -114.25 10.13
CA ARG A 112 -12.30 -113.48 10.01
C ARG A 112 -12.19 -112.08 10.63
N ALA A 113 -11.56 -111.97 11.81
CA ALA A 113 -11.30 -110.68 12.44
C ALA A 113 -10.36 -109.80 11.61
N ALA A 114 -9.29 -110.36 11.05
CA ALA A 114 -8.33 -109.64 10.20
C ALA A 114 -8.99 -109.11 8.91
N LEU A 115 -9.91 -109.85 8.30
CA LEU A 115 -10.72 -109.37 7.17
C LEU A 115 -11.66 -108.23 7.59
N GLY A 116 -12.24 -108.30 8.79
CA GLY A 116 -13.03 -107.22 9.39
C GLY A 116 -12.20 -105.95 9.63
N GLU A 117 -11.00 -106.08 10.19
CA GLU A 117 -10.09 -104.95 10.44
C GLU A 117 -9.61 -104.30 9.13
N LYS A 118 -9.29 -105.08 8.09
CA LYS A 118 -8.96 -104.52 6.77
C LYS A 118 -10.12 -103.72 6.15
N ARG A 119 -11.35 -104.18 6.34
CA ARG A 119 -12.56 -103.45 5.89
C ARG A 119 -12.75 -102.17 6.68
N LYS A 120 -12.61 -102.22 8.02
CA LYS A 120 -12.64 -101.02 8.87
C LYS A 120 -11.57 -100.00 8.50
N ALA A 121 -10.33 -100.45 8.29
CA ALA A 121 -9.23 -99.58 7.88
C ALA A 121 -9.49 -98.94 6.50
N LYS A 122 -10.03 -99.70 5.53
CA LYS A 122 -10.42 -99.16 4.23
C LYS A 122 -11.55 -98.13 4.36
N MET A 123 -12.55 -98.40 5.19
CA MET A 123 -13.65 -97.45 5.44
C MET A 123 -13.16 -96.19 6.15
N ALA A 124 -12.28 -96.31 7.14
CA ALA A 124 -11.67 -95.17 7.81
C ALA A 124 -10.82 -94.31 6.85
N ALA A 125 -10.07 -94.95 5.95
CA ALA A 125 -9.30 -94.23 4.92
C ALA A 125 -10.21 -93.51 3.91
N LEU A 126 -11.32 -94.12 3.52
CA LEU A 126 -12.32 -93.49 2.65
C LEU A 126 -13.05 -92.34 3.35
N GLU A 127 -13.35 -92.47 4.65
CA GLU A 127 -13.95 -91.38 5.44
C GLU A 127 -12.97 -90.22 5.64
N ALA A 128 -11.69 -90.48 5.91
CA ALA A 128 -10.66 -89.45 5.98
C ALA A 128 -10.47 -88.74 4.63
N ALA A 129 -10.50 -89.48 3.52
CA ALA A 129 -10.44 -88.90 2.18
C ALA A 129 -11.70 -88.06 1.87
N ARG A 130 -12.88 -88.48 2.33
CA ARG A 130 -14.13 -87.72 2.18
C ARG A 130 -14.07 -86.41 2.97
N LEU A 131 -13.58 -86.45 4.21
CA LEU A 131 -13.46 -85.27 5.07
C LEU A 131 -12.44 -84.26 4.51
N ALA A 132 -11.34 -84.74 3.92
CA ALA A 132 -10.33 -83.87 3.30
C ALA A 132 -10.77 -83.30 1.93
N ALA A 133 -11.71 -83.95 1.25
CA ALA A 133 -12.27 -83.51 -0.02
C ALA A 133 -13.56 -82.68 0.14
N GLU A 134 -14.01 -82.46 1.38
CA GLU A 134 -15.14 -81.58 1.69
C GLU A 134 -14.75 -80.13 1.34
N PRO A 135 -15.53 -79.44 0.48
CA PRO A 135 -15.20 -78.07 0.09
C PRO A 135 -15.29 -77.16 1.32
N LEU A 136 -14.33 -76.22 1.43
CA LEU A 136 -14.34 -75.24 2.51
C LEU A 136 -15.66 -74.47 2.53
N THR A 137 -16.16 -74.21 3.74
CA THR A 137 -17.34 -73.37 3.92
C THR A 137 -17.04 -71.92 3.50
N GLU A 138 -18.06 -71.15 3.13
CA GLU A 138 -17.90 -69.76 2.66
C GLU A 138 -17.13 -68.90 3.68
N LEU A 139 -17.39 -69.08 4.97
CA LEU A 139 -16.67 -68.40 6.05
C LEU A 139 -15.19 -68.80 6.13
N GLU A 140 -14.87 -70.08 5.95
CA GLU A 140 -13.49 -70.58 5.95
C GLU A 140 -12.72 -70.11 4.71
N ALA A 141 -13.40 -69.97 3.57
CA ALA A 141 -12.83 -69.41 2.35
C ALA A 141 -12.51 -67.91 2.50
N GLU A 142 -13.43 -67.12 3.07
CA GLU A 142 -13.18 -65.71 3.38
C GLU A 142 -12.03 -65.55 4.39
N GLU A 143 -12.00 -66.35 5.45
CA GLU A 143 -10.89 -66.34 6.40
C GLU A 143 -9.55 -66.71 5.75
N ALA A 144 -9.54 -67.67 4.82
CA ALA A 144 -8.36 -68.05 4.06
C ALA A 144 -7.87 -66.88 3.18
N GLU A 145 -8.77 -66.21 2.45
CA GLU A 145 -8.42 -65.02 1.67
C GLU A 145 -7.87 -63.89 2.54
N GLU A 146 -8.48 -63.62 3.69
CA GLU A 146 -7.98 -62.60 4.59
C GLU A 146 -6.61 -62.97 5.17
N ARG A 147 -6.40 -64.24 5.50
CA ARG A 147 -5.09 -64.75 5.92
C ARG A 147 -4.07 -64.58 4.80
N ASP A 148 -4.43 -64.84 3.56
CA ASP A 148 -3.54 -64.65 2.40
C ASP A 148 -3.23 -63.18 2.17
N ARG A 149 -4.23 -62.27 2.25
CA ARG A 149 -4.00 -60.82 2.18
C ARG A 149 -3.08 -60.33 3.31
N ARG A 150 -3.26 -60.85 4.53
CA ARG A 150 -2.38 -60.57 5.67
C ARG A 150 -0.96 -61.09 5.43
N ASN A 151 -0.83 -62.31 4.90
CA ASN A 151 0.46 -62.93 4.59
C ASN A 151 1.20 -62.17 3.48
N ILE A 152 0.49 -61.76 2.41
CA ILE A 152 1.05 -60.94 1.33
C ILE A 152 1.51 -59.58 1.86
N ARG A 153 0.69 -58.92 2.69
CA ARG A 153 1.06 -57.64 3.30
C ARG A 153 2.24 -57.78 4.26
N ALA A 154 2.30 -58.86 5.03
CA ALA A 154 3.42 -59.16 5.92
C ALA A 154 4.69 -59.41 5.12
N ALA A 155 4.61 -60.19 4.03
CA ALA A 155 5.71 -60.40 3.10
C ALA A 155 6.21 -59.06 2.52
N TYR A 156 5.31 -58.23 1.99
CA TYR A 156 5.65 -56.89 1.50
C TYR A 156 6.38 -56.04 2.56
N LEU A 157 5.85 -55.97 3.79
CA LEU A 157 6.48 -55.19 4.87
C LEU A 157 7.85 -55.73 5.27
N THR A 158 8.03 -57.06 5.24
CA THR A 158 9.33 -57.68 5.50
C THR A 158 10.33 -57.40 4.40
N GLU A 159 9.89 -57.26 3.14
CA GLU A 159 10.73 -56.84 2.02
C GLU A 159 11.12 -55.37 2.13
N GLU A 160 10.17 -54.48 2.44
CA GLU A 160 10.39 -53.06 2.70
C GLU A 160 11.33 -52.79 3.89
N ALA A 161 11.35 -53.70 4.87
CA ALA A 161 12.24 -53.61 6.02
C ALA A 161 13.70 -53.89 5.67
N LYS A 162 14.00 -54.52 4.53
CA LYS A 162 15.37 -54.80 4.08
C LYS A 162 16.09 -53.48 3.79
N ASP A 163 17.34 -53.35 4.24
CA ASP A 163 18.08 -52.08 4.15
C ASP A 163 18.35 -51.62 2.70
N ALA A 164 18.48 -52.56 1.76
CA ALA A 164 18.60 -52.24 0.34
C ALA A 164 17.32 -51.58 -0.21
N VAL A 165 16.14 -52.05 0.19
CA VAL A 165 14.84 -51.47 -0.22
C VAL A 165 14.64 -50.10 0.43
N LYS A 166 15.03 -49.92 1.69
CA LYS A 166 15.06 -48.58 2.33
C LYS A 166 15.97 -47.60 1.59
N ALA A 167 17.14 -48.05 1.13
CA ALA A 167 18.04 -47.22 0.31
C ALA A 167 17.38 -46.85 -1.02
N MET A 168 16.74 -47.79 -1.72
CA MET A 168 15.98 -47.52 -2.94
C MET A 168 14.82 -46.53 -2.68
N ASN A 169 14.07 -46.70 -1.60
CA ASN A 169 13.01 -45.77 -1.20
C ASN A 169 13.53 -44.37 -0.91
N SER A 170 14.74 -44.24 -0.35
CA SER A 170 15.38 -42.94 -0.16
C SER A 170 15.70 -42.26 -1.49
N MET A 171 16.13 -43.03 -2.50
CA MET A 171 16.38 -42.54 -3.86
C MET A 171 15.08 -42.13 -4.57
N VAL A 172 14.00 -42.90 -4.41
CA VAL A 172 12.67 -42.56 -4.94
C VAL A 172 12.16 -41.26 -4.33
N LYS A 173 12.25 -41.11 -3.00
CA LYS A 173 11.87 -39.86 -2.31
C LYS A 173 12.71 -38.69 -2.80
N TYR A 174 14.01 -38.88 -2.98
CA TYR A 174 14.87 -37.85 -3.54
C TYR A 174 14.43 -37.45 -4.95
N ALA A 175 14.19 -38.41 -5.85
CA ALA A 175 13.70 -38.15 -7.19
C ALA A 175 12.38 -37.36 -7.19
N GLN A 176 11.42 -37.73 -6.32
CA GLN A 176 10.17 -36.99 -6.14
C GLN A 176 10.41 -35.55 -5.65
N THR A 177 11.33 -35.34 -4.72
CA THR A 177 11.63 -33.98 -4.24
C THR A 177 12.32 -33.12 -5.30
N VAL A 178 13.18 -33.72 -6.14
CA VAL A 178 13.87 -33.03 -7.23
C VAL A 178 12.88 -32.63 -8.32
N THR A 179 11.97 -33.51 -8.72
CA THR A 179 10.95 -33.16 -9.74
C THR A 179 10.04 -32.03 -9.28
N VAL A 180 9.62 -32.03 -8.01
CA VAL A 180 8.86 -30.93 -7.42
C VAL A 180 9.69 -29.64 -7.40
N ARG A 181 10.98 -29.72 -7.02
CA ARG A 181 11.88 -28.56 -7.04
C ARG A 181 12.04 -27.99 -8.44
N ASP A 182 12.23 -28.82 -9.45
CA ASP A 182 12.42 -28.39 -10.84
C ASP A 182 11.16 -27.68 -11.34
N ARG A 183 9.98 -28.22 -11.02
CA ARG A 183 8.71 -27.55 -11.30
C ARG A 183 8.60 -26.19 -10.59
N GLN A 184 8.96 -26.12 -9.32
CA GLN A 184 8.96 -24.84 -8.57
C GLN A 184 9.94 -23.81 -9.17
N LEU A 185 11.08 -24.25 -9.71
CA LEU A 185 12.03 -23.36 -10.38
C LEU A 185 11.44 -22.80 -11.68
N VAL A 186 10.75 -23.62 -12.47
CA VAL A 186 10.04 -23.17 -13.67
C VAL A 186 8.93 -22.19 -13.30
N GLU A 187 8.08 -22.53 -12.34
CA GLU A 187 6.99 -21.66 -11.86
C GLU A 187 7.52 -20.32 -11.32
N ARG A 188 8.65 -20.34 -10.60
CA ARG A 188 9.31 -19.12 -10.12
C ARG A 188 9.81 -18.25 -11.28
N ARG A 189 10.39 -18.86 -12.32
CA ARG A 189 10.84 -18.13 -13.52
C ARG A 189 9.67 -17.49 -14.25
N GLU A 190 8.58 -18.22 -14.45
CA GLU A 190 7.36 -17.70 -15.07
C GLU A 190 6.75 -16.56 -14.25
N ARG A 191 6.70 -16.69 -12.93
CA ARG A 191 6.22 -15.62 -12.03
C ARG A 191 7.05 -14.35 -12.18
N LEU A 192 8.37 -14.47 -12.13
CA LEU A 192 9.30 -13.34 -12.31
C LEU A 192 9.16 -12.72 -13.71
N ALA A 193 8.92 -13.52 -14.75
CA ALA A 193 8.68 -13.00 -16.10
C ALA A 193 7.38 -12.18 -16.16
N ARG A 194 6.28 -12.70 -15.57
CA ARG A 194 5.00 -11.99 -15.48
C ARG A 194 5.11 -10.70 -14.67
N GLU A 195 5.82 -10.73 -13.54
CA GLU A 195 6.07 -9.54 -12.71
C GLU A 195 6.83 -8.47 -13.50
N LYS A 196 7.90 -8.86 -14.23
CA LYS A 196 8.64 -7.93 -15.10
C LYS A 196 7.80 -7.36 -16.23
N GLU A 197 6.93 -8.16 -16.84
CA GLU A 197 6.00 -7.68 -17.86
C GLU A 197 4.99 -6.69 -17.27
N GLN A 198 4.45 -6.96 -16.08
CA GLN A 198 3.56 -6.05 -15.37
C GLN A 198 4.27 -4.73 -15.01
N GLU A 199 5.49 -4.79 -14.48
CA GLU A 199 6.30 -3.60 -14.21
C GLU A 199 6.52 -2.78 -15.48
N ARG A 200 6.89 -3.42 -16.60
CA ARG A 200 7.03 -2.74 -17.90
C ARG A 200 5.73 -2.07 -18.37
N LEU A 201 4.59 -2.73 -18.19
CA LEU A 201 3.29 -2.16 -18.55
C LEU A 201 2.95 -0.94 -17.68
N LEU A 202 3.25 -1.00 -16.38
CA LEU A 202 3.06 0.12 -15.46
C LEU A 202 3.99 1.29 -15.79
N ASP A 203 5.26 1.03 -16.12
CA ASP A 203 6.21 2.04 -16.56
C ASP A 203 5.71 2.76 -17.82
N LEU A 204 5.24 1.99 -18.82
CA LEU A 204 4.64 2.54 -20.03
C LEU A 204 3.37 3.37 -19.73
N GLU A 205 2.52 2.92 -18.81
CA GLU A 205 1.33 3.67 -18.41
C GLU A 205 1.69 5.01 -17.74
N VAL A 206 2.70 5.02 -16.87
CA VAL A 206 3.21 6.24 -16.24
C VAL A 206 3.82 7.18 -17.26
N GLU A 207 4.59 6.66 -18.22
CA GLU A 207 5.15 7.47 -19.31
C GLU A 207 4.06 8.06 -20.21
N LEU A 208 3.02 7.29 -20.54
CA LEU A 208 1.87 7.78 -21.30
C LEU A 208 1.17 8.92 -20.57
N ARG A 209 0.86 8.76 -19.28
CA ARG A 209 0.26 9.83 -18.45
C ARG A 209 1.12 11.08 -18.43
N ARG A 210 2.44 10.93 -18.28
CA ARG A 210 3.39 12.06 -18.36
C ARG A 210 3.33 12.75 -19.71
N LEU A 211 3.32 11.99 -20.81
CA LEU A 211 3.24 12.55 -22.16
C LEU A 211 1.91 13.26 -22.42
N GLU A 212 0.80 12.73 -21.89
CA GLU A 212 -0.51 13.38 -21.95
C GLU A 212 -0.52 14.70 -21.19
N GLU A 213 0.08 14.77 -20.00
CA GLU A 213 0.22 16.02 -19.25
C GLU A 213 1.05 17.04 -20.02
N VAL A 214 2.20 16.63 -20.58
CA VAL A 214 3.04 17.50 -21.41
C VAL A 214 2.27 18.00 -22.63
N LYS A 215 1.48 17.14 -23.29
CA LYS A 215 0.60 17.56 -24.40
C LYS A 215 -0.43 18.58 -23.94
N ARG A 216 -1.12 18.35 -22.81
CA ARG A 216 -2.08 19.32 -22.26
C ARG A 216 -1.46 20.69 -21.98
N PHE A 217 -0.25 20.72 -21.42
CA PHE A 217 0.47 21.98 -21.21
C PHE A 217 0.80 22.68 -22.52
N ARG A 218 1.28 21.94 -23.53
CA ARG A 218 1.54 22.49 -24.87
C ARG A 218 0.26 23.05 -25.51
N ASP A 219 -0.85 22.33 -25.44
CA ASP A 219 -2.12 22.79 -25.99
C ASP A 219 -2.62 24.07 -25.30
N LEU A 220 -2.40 24.20 -23.99
CA LEU A 220 -2.72 25.42 -23.24
C LEU A 220 -1.81 26.59 -23.66
N GLU A 221 -0.50 26.36 -23.83
CA GLU A 221 0.44 27.37 -24.31
C GLU A 221 0.11 27.82 -25.74
N GLU A 222 -0.24 26.90 -26.63
CA GLU A 222 -0.66 27.21 -27.99
C GLU A 222 -1.93 28.07 -28.00
N LYS A 223 -2.95 27.69 -27.23
CA LYS A 223 -4.17 28.50 -27.07
C LYS A 223 -3.88 29.88 -26.49
N GLN A 224 -2.95 30.00 -25.55
CA GLN A 224 -2.53 31.30 -25.03
C GLN A 224 -1.82 32.14 -26.10
N ARG A 225 -0.92 31.54 -26.88
CA ARG A 225 -0.24 32.21 -28.01
C ARG A 225 -1.24 32.65 -29.07
N GLU A 226 -2.24 31.84 -29.39
CA GLU A 226 -3.32 32.20 -30.32
C GLU A 226 -4.14 33.38 -29.80
N ARG A 227 -4.53 33.36 -28.51
CA ARG A 227 -5.21 34.50 -27.87
C ARG A 227 -4.37 35.76 -27.88
N GLN A 228 -3.07 35.65 -27.60
CA GLN A 228 -2.15 36.79 -27.67
C GLN A 228 -2.03 37.33 -29.10
N ARG A 229 -1.94 36.46 -30.11
CA ARG A 229 -1.93 36.87 -31.53
C ARG A 229 -3.23 37.57 -31.92
N ALA A 230 -4.38 37.01 -31.53
CA ALA A 230 -5.68 37.63 -31.78
C ALA A 230 -5.79 39.01 -31.12
N ALA A 231 -5.43 39.14 -29.84
CA ALA A 231 -5.40 40.42 -29.13
C ALA A 231 -4.43 41.42 -29.79
N GLN A 232 -3.26 40.97 -30.25
CA GLN A 232 -2.32 41.83 -30.99
C GLN A 232 -2.91 42.34 -32.31
N LEU A 233 -3.66 41.50 -33.04
CA LEU A 233 -4.35 41.91 -34.26
C LEU A 233 -5.45 42.93 -33.97
N GLU A 234 -6.24 42.72 -32.92
CA GLU A 234 -7.27 43.67 -32.48
C GLU A 234 -6.67 45.04 -32.10
N ILE A 235 -5.59 45.05 -31.31
CA ILE A 235 -4.90 46.31 -30.93
C ILE A 235 -4.36 47.03 -32.17
N ARG A 236 -3.80 46.28 -33.13
CA ARG A 236 -3.33 46.87 -34.41
C ARG A 236 -4.48 47.51 -35.17
N ALA A 237 -5.61 46.80 -35.31
CA ALA A 237 -6.80 47.35 -35.95
C ALA A 237 -7.32 48.62 -35.24
N GLN A 238 -7.36 48.61 -33.90
CA GLN A 238 -7.73 49.79 -33.11
C GLN A 238 -6.77 50.98 -33.32
N LEU A 239 -5.47 50.71 -33.43
CA LEU A 239 -4.47 51.73 -33.69
C LEU A 239 -4.62 52.32 -35.10
N GLU A 240 -4.85 51.47 -36.11
CA GLU A 240 -5.14 51.89 -37.48
C GLU A 240 -6.41 52.75 -37.56
N GLU A 241 -7.48 52.35 -36.87
CA GLU A 241 -8.70 53.16 -36.77
C GLU A 241 -8.45 54.52 -36.08
N ALA A 242 -7.70 54.52 -34.99
CA ALA A 242 -7.36 55.75 -34.27
C ALA A 242 -6.49 56.68 -35.13
N GLU A 243 -5.54 56.13 -35.87
CA GLU A 243 -4.76 56.88 -36.86
C GLU A 243 -5.62 57.44 -37.98
N ALA A 244 -6.54 56.65 -38.52
CA ALA A 244 -7.48 57.09 -39.55
C ALA A 244 -8.36 58.25 -39.05
N ARG A 245 -8.90 58.14 -37.83
CA ARG A 245 -9.66 59.22 -37.17
C ARG A 245 -8.80 60.47 -36.99
N LYS A 246 -7.54 60.32 -36.57
CA LYS A 246 -6.61 61.44 -36.41
C LYS A 246 -6.27 62.10 -37.76
N ARG A 247 -6.11 61.31 -38.83
CA ARG A 247 -5.90 61.81 -40.20
C ARG A 247 -7.13 62.58 -40.68
N ALA A 248 -8.32 62.01 -40.53
CA ALA A 248 -9.59 62.66 -40.89
C ALA A 248 -9.80 63.97 -40.10
N ALA A 249 -9.50 64.00 -38.80
CA ALA A 249 -9.59 65.21 -37.98
C ALA A 249 -8.59 66.29 -38.43
N LYS A 250 -7.37 65.90 -38.79
CA LYS A 250 -6.36 66.83 -39.36
C LYS A 250 -6.82 67.38 -40.71
N GLU A 251 -7.42 66.56 -41.56
CA GLU A 251 -7.97 67.00 -42.84
C GLU A 251 -9.17 67.94 -42.65
N ALA A 252 -10.07 67.65 -41.70
CA ALA A 252 -11.18 68.52 -41.35
C ALA A 252 -10.68 69.89 -40.85
N LEU A 253 -9.71 69.91 -39.93
CA LEU A 253 -9.10 71.14 -39.44
C LEU A 253 -8.42 71.93 -40.59
N ARG A 254 -7.77 71.24 -41.52
CA ARG A 254 -7.21 71.89 -42.72
C ARG A 254 -8.30 72.56 -43.56
N ARG A 255 -9.41 71.85 -43.83
CA ARG A 255 -10.56 72.42 -44.56
C ARG A 255 -11.14 73.63 -43.83
N GLU A 256 -11.37 73.53 -42.52
CA GLU A 256 -11.85 74.65 -41.69
C GLU A 256 -10.88 75.84 -41.74
N SER A 257 -9.57 75.58 -41.69
CA SER A 257 -8.55 76.63 -41.79
C SER A 257 -8.51 77.29 -43.17
N GLU A 258 -8.70 76.52 -44.25
CA GLU A 258 -8.78 77.01 -45.62
C GLU A 258 -10.05 77.87 -45.82
N GLU A 259 -11.19 77.42 -45.29
CA GLU A 259 -12.45 78.17 -45.30
C GLU A 259 -12.35 79.47 -44.49
N ALA A 260 -11.74 79.43 -43.31
CA ALA A 260 -11.49 80.62 -42.49
C ALA A 260 -10.56 81.61 -43.20
N ALA A 261 -9.48 81.11 -43.82
CA ALA A 261 -8.58 81.94 -44.61
C ALA A 261 -9.28 82.57 -45.83
N ALA A 262 -10.18 81.84 -46.49
CA ALA A 262 -10.98 82.37 -47.59
C ALA A 262 -11.95 83.46 -47.12
N LYS A 263 -12.61 83.27 -45.97
CA LYS A 263 -13.47 84.30 -45.35
C LYS A 263 -12.68 85.56 -44.98
N LEU A 264 -11.51 85.40 -44.36
CA LEU A 264 -10.62 86.54 -44.03
C LEU A 264 -10.18 87.30 -45.28
N LYS A 265 -9.86 86.60 -46.38
CA LYS A 265 -9.53 87.26 -47.65
C LYS A 265 -10.70 88.07 -48.22
N ARG A 266 -11.92 87.53 -48.19
CA ARG A 266 -13.13 88.26 -48.62
C ARG A 266 -13.37 89.50 -47.78
N MET A 267 -13.31 89.39 -46.46
CA MET A 267 -13.44 90.54 -45.55
C MET A 267 -12.37 91.59 -45.82
N ALA A 268 -11.11 91.18 -46.04
CA ALA A 268 -10.03 92.11 -46.36
C ALA A 268 -10.21 92.79 -47.72
N GLU A 269 -10.78 92.10 -48.71
CA GLU A 269 -11.15 92.69 -50.01
C GLU A 269 -12.30 93.70 -49.86
N GLU A 270 -13.34 93.35 -49.09
CA GLU A 270 -14.46 94.25 -48.76
C GLU A 270 -13.99 95.50 -48.01
N ASP A 271 -13.12 95.34 -46.99
CA ASP A 271 -12.52 96.46 -46.25
C ASP A 271 -11.68 97.36 -47.16
N ARG A 272 -10.91 96.78 -48.10
CA ARG A 272 -10.16 97.55 -49.10
C ARG A 272 -11.06 98.37 -50.01
N VAL A 273 -12.16 97.78 -50.48
CA VAL A 273 -13.15 98.50 -51.31
C VAL A 273 -13.78 99.63 -50.49
N ALA A 274 -14.19 99.38 -49.25
CA ALA A 274 -14.76 100.38 -48.37
C ALA A 274 -13.77 101.52 -48.05
N GLU A 275 -12.47 101.23 -47.89
CA GLU A 275 -11.45 102.26 -47.75
C GLU A 275 -11.31 103.12 -49.01
N LEU A 276 -11.31 102.51 -50.19
CA LEU A 276 -11.24 103.24 -51.46
C LEU A 276 -12.46 104.14 -51.65
N GLU A 277 -13.66 103.65 -51.34
CA GLU A 277 -14.90 104.43 -51.36
C GLU A 277 -14.86 105.59 -50.36
N ARG A 278 -14.40 105.35 -49.13
CA ARG A 278 -14.22 106.41 -48.11
C ARG A 278 -13.21 107.46 -48.57
N ARG A 279 -12.11 107.06 -49.23
CA ARG A 279 -11.12 107.99 -49.80
C ARG A 279 -11.73 108.81 -50.92
N ALA A 280 -12.48 108.18 -51.83
CA ALA A 280 -13.18 108.88 -52.91
C ALA A 280 -14.23 109.86 -52.38
N ALA A 281 -15.03 109.48 -51.37
CA ALA A 281 -15.99 110.36 -50.72
C ALA A 281 -15.31 111.54 -50.02
N LYS A 282 -14.20 111.31 -49.32
CA LYS A 282 -13.38 112.39 -48.72
C LYS A 282 -12.78 113.32 -49.77
N ALA A 283 -12.42 112.81 -50.94
CA ALA A 283 -11.90 113.63 -52.04
C ALA A 283 -13.00 114.54 -52.61
N LYS A 284 -14.20 114.01 -52.89
CA LYS A 284 -15.36 114.79 -53.34
C LYS A 284 -15.72 115.90 -52.36
N LEU A 285 -15.81 115.58 -51.06
CA LEU A 285 -16.08 116.58 -50.02
C LEU A 285 -15.00 117.68 -49.96
N ARG A 286 -13.74 117.33 -50.21
CA ARG A 286 -12.65 118.33 -50.28
C ARG A 286 -12.77 119.24 -51.50
N GLU A 287 -13.24 118.73 -52.64
CA GLU A 287 -13.51 119.53 -53.83
C GLU A 287 -14.68 120.48 -53.60
N GLU A 288 -15.79 120.00 -53.03
CA GLU A 288 -16.95 120.82 -52.65
C GLU A 288 -16.57 121.95 -51.68
N VAL A 289 -15.73 121.67 -50.67
CA VAL A 289 -15.24 122.70 -49.73
C VAL A 289 -14.35 123.73 -50.42
N LYS A 290 -13.55 123.32 -51.42
CA LYS A 290 -12.74 124.27 -52.20
C LYS A 290 -13.63 125.18 -53.04
N GLU A 291 -14.64 124.65 -53.72
CA GLU A 291 -15.58 125.44 -54.51
C GLU A 291 -16.35 126.45 -53.66
N ILE A 292 -16.80 126.05 -52.46
CA ILE A 292 -17.47 126.96 -51.51
C ILE A 292 -16.51 128.06 -51.03
N ASN A 293 -15.25 127.73 -50.75
CA ASN A 293 -14.24 128.72 -50.34
C ASN A 293 -13.88 129.68 -51.49
N GLU A 294 -13.78 129.18 -52.72
CA GLU A 294 -13.54 130.02 -53.90
C GLU A 294 -14.72 130.96 -54.17
N ALA A 295 -15.95 130.48 -54.04
CA ALA A 295 -17.15 131.31 -54.14
C ALA A 295 -17.21 132.38 -53.04
N ALA A 296 -16.90 132.02 -51.79
CA ALA A 296 -16.83 132.97 -50.67
C ALA A 296 -15.72 134.03 -50.88
N MET A 297 -14.57 133.63 -51.45
CA MET A 297 -13.49 134.56 -51.80
C MET A 297 -13.86 135.48 -52.97
N ARG A 298 -14.65 135.03 -53.94
CA ARG A 298 -15.17 135.88 -55.02
C ARG A 298 -16.16 136.92 -54.47
N LEU A 299 -17.09 136.51 -53.61
CA LEU A 299 -18.03 137.42 -52.95
C LEU A 299 -17.29 138.51 -52.16
N ARG A 300 -16.26 138.13 -51.38
CA ARG A 300 -15.41 139.10 -50.65
C ARG A 300 -14.67 140.06 -51.57
N LYS A 301 -14.21 139.61 -52.74
CA LYS A 301 -13.54 140.47 -53.73
C LYS A 301 -14.51 141.46 -54.37
N GLU A 302 -15.75 141.05 -54.63
CA GLU A 302 -16.81 141.94 -55.14
C GLU A 302 -17.23 142.98 -54.10
N GLU A 303 -17.34 142.59 -52.83
CA GLU A 303 -17.57 143.52 -51.72
C GLU A 303 -16.41 144.51 -51.54
N ALA A 304 -15.17 144.04 -51.65
CA ALA A 304 -13.99 144.90 -51.61
C ALA A 304 -13.92 145.88 -52.80
N ALA A 305 -14.31 145.46 -54.00
CA ALA A 305 -14.38 146.34 -55.17
C ALA A 305 -15.45 147.43 -55.00
N ARG A 306 -16.61 147.09 -54.42
CA ARG A 306 -17.66 148.07 -54.07
C ARG A 306 -17.20 149.05 -52.97
N ALA A 307 -16.38 148.59 -52.02
CA ALA A 307 -15.78 149.46 -51.01
C ALA A 307 -14.76 150.44 -51.65
N VAL A 308 -13.94 149.99 -52.60
CA VAL A 308 -12.98 150.86 -53.33
C VAL A 308 -13.69 151.92 -54.19
N GLU A 309 -14.86 151.62 -54.76
CA GLU A 309 -15.67 152.61 -55.49
C GLU A 309 -16.35 153.63 -54.55
N ALA A 310 -16.73 153.21 -53.34
CA ALA A 310 -17.24 154.11 -52.30
C ALA A 310 -16.13 155.01 -51.72
N ASP A 311 -14.91 154.48 -51.57
CA ASP A 311 -13.75 155.24 -51.07
C ASP A 311 -13.25 156.27 -52.09
N ARG A 312 -13.36 156.01 -53.40
CA ARG A 312 -13.06 157.01 -54.45
C ARG A 312 -14.02 158.21 -54.47
N ALA A 313 -15.26 158.03 -54.01
CA ALA A 313 -16.22 159.14 -53.83
C ALA A 313 -15.93 159.97 -52.56
N LEU A 314 -15.34 159.35 -51.53
CA LEU A 314 -14.90 159.99 -50.29
C LEU A 314 -13.55 160.74 -50.44
N GLU A 315 -12.66 160.29 -51.32
CA GLU A 315 -11.37 160.93 -51.61
C GLU A 315 -11.49 162.31 -52.30
N GLU A 316 -12.60 162.60 -52.99
CA GLU A 316 -12.87 163.91 -53.59
C GLU A 316 -13.37 164.94 -52.55
N GLU A 317 -14.10 164.49 -51.51
CA GLU A 317 -14.53 165.34 -50.38
C GLU A 317 -13.41 165.55 -49.33
N GLN A 318 -12.48 164.61 -49.18
CA GLN A 318 -11.42 164.66 -48.16
C GLN A 318 -10.14 165.42 -48.57
N ARG A 319 -9.97 165.78 -49.85
CA ARG A 319 -8.89 166.68 -50.31
C ARG A 319 -9.07 168.14 -49.86
N ALA A 320 -10.27 168.53 -49.41
CA ALA A 320 -10.56 169.86 -48.85
C ALA A 320 -10.48 169.91 -47.30
N ALA A 321 -10.38 168.76 -46.63
CA ALA A 321 -10.37 168.64 -45.16
C ALA A 321 -8.99 168.29 -44.57
N THR A 322 -8.03 167.88 -45.41
CA THR A 322 -6.73 167.32 -45.01
C THR A 322 -5.64 168.36 -44.72
N GLU A 323 -5.85 169.64 -45.03
CA GLU A 323 -4.95 170.73 -44.59
C GLU A 323 -5.14 171.14 -43.12
N ARG A 324 -6.19 170.65 -42.44
CA ARG A 324 -6.50 170.99 -41.02
C ARG A 324 -6.28 169.85 -40.01
N ALA A 325 -5.87 168.65 -40.43
CA ALA A 325 -5.78 167.48 -39.55
C ALA A 325 -4.34 167.05 -39.19
N ILE A 326 -3.32 167.75 -39.71
CA ILE A 326 -1.89 167.45 -39.45
C ILE A 326 -1.46 167.87 -38.02
N GLU A 327 -2.28 168.62 -37.28
CA GLU A 327 -1.94 169.11 -35.93
C GLU A 327 -2.49 168.25 -34.76
N ALA A 328 -3.28 167.20 -34.99
CA ALA A 328 -3.90 166.43 -33.89
C ALA A 328 -3.37 164.98 -33.70
N GLU A 329 -2.52 164.47 -34.60
CA GLU A 329 -1.91 163.12 -34.49
C GLU A 329 -0.81 162.98 -33.41
N MET A 330 -0.65 163.99 -32.54
CA MET A 330 0.26 163.94 -31.39
C MET A 330 -0.41 163.50 -30.08
N GLU A 331 -1.67 163.05 -30.11
CA GLU A 331 -2.33 162.33 -28.99
C GLU A 331 -2.45 160.82 -29.24
N LYS A 332 -1.31 160.28 -29.67
CA LYS A 332 -0.88 158.92 -29.52
C LYS A 332 -1.37 158.22 -28.24
N GLU A 333 -1.76 156.97 -28.46
CA GLU A 333 -1.15 155.84 -27.75
C GLU A 333 -1.31 155.81 -26.22
N ARG A 334 -2.55 155.86 -25.70
CA ARG A 334 -2.85 155.53 -24.29
C ARG A 334 -3.87 154.41 -24.04
N VAL A 335 -4.49 153.83 -25.07
CA VAL A 335 -5.62 152.87 -24.87
C VAL A 335 -5.29 151.41 -25.22
N ARG A 336 -4.04 151.11 -25.60
CA ARG A 336 -3.62 149.74 -25.98
C ARG A 336 -3.24 148.81 -24.82
N LEU A 337 -3.31 149.29 -23.56
CA LEU A 337 -2.83 148.57 -22.38
C LEU A 337 -3.94 148.22 -21.35
N ARG A 338 -5.16 147.91 -21.83
CA ARG A 338 -6.32 147.57 -20.98
C ARG A 338 -7.07 146.27 -21.33
N ARG A 339 -6.59 145.42 -22.24
CA ARG A 339 -7.31 144.18 -22.63
C ARG A 339 -6.42 142.94 -22.75
N GLU A 340 -5.73 142.60 -21.66
CA GLU A 340 -5.04 141.30 -21.50
C GLU A 340 -5.30 140.66 -20.10
N ALA A 341 -6.44 140.97 -19.46
CA ALA A 341 -6.69 140.59 -18.05
C ALA A 341 -7.92 139.68 -17.79
N GLU A 342 -8.52 139.03 -18.80
CA GLU A 342 -9.74 138.22 -18.57
C GLU A 342 -9.64 136.72 -18.91
N PHE A 343 -8.54 136.22 -19.49
CA PHE A 343 -8.43 134.79 -19.85
C PHE A 343 -7.60 133.90 -18.90
N PHE A 344 -7.16 134.42 -17.75
CA PHE A 344 -6.36 133.64 -16.78
C PHE A 344 -7.14 133.20 -15.52
N LYS A 345 -8.38 133.68 -15.30
CA LYS A 345 -9.14 133.40 -14.07
C LYS A 345 -10.13 132.23 -14.14
N LEU A 346 -10.42 131.67 -15.32
CA LEU A 346 -11.38 130.56 -15.48
C LEU A 346 -10.74 129.16 -15.57
N ARG A 347 -9.40 129.05 -15.56
CA ARG A 347 -8.70 127.75 -15.62
C ARG A 347 -8.35 127.17 -14.25
N GLY A 348 -8.11 128.01 -13.24
CA GLY A 348 -7.65 127.57 -11.91
C GLY A 348 -8.74 127.09 -10.94
N MET A 349 -10.03 127.23 -11.25
CA MET A 349 -11.13 126.72 -10.39
C MET A 349 -11.57 125.29 -10.74
N VAL A 350 -11.28 124.80 -11.94
CA VAL A 350 -11.63 123.43 -12.38
C VAL A 350 -10.55 122.42 -11.96
N GLU A 351 -9.29 122.83 -11.95
CA GLU A 351 -8.13 121.99 -11.58
C GLU A 351 -8.19 121.53 -10.11
N LYS A 352 -8.65 122.40 -9.19
CA LYS A 352 -8.75 122.08 -7.75
C LYS A 352 -9.88 121.09 -7.39
N PHE A 353 -10.95 121.01 -8.18
CA PHE A 353 -12.04 120.06 -7.92
C PHE A 353 -11.71 118.64 -8.41
N GLN A 354 -10.78 118.50 -9.37
CA GLN A 354 -10.27 117.21 -9.85
C GLN A 354 -9.25 116.63 -8.86
N ASP A 355 -8.37 117.47 -8.31
CA ASP A 355 -7.38 117.10 -7.29
C ASP A 355 -8.03 116.55 -6.00
N ASP A 356 -9.14 117.14 -5.53
CA ASP A 356 -9.86 116.68 -4.33
C ASP A 356 -10.58 115.33 -4.54
N SER A 357 -10.99 115.01 -5.78
CA SER A 357 -11.63 113.73 -6.12
C SER A 357 -10.64 112.57 -6.22
N GLU A 358 -9.42 112.86 -6.69
CA GLU A 358 -8.32 111.91 -6.83
C GLU A 358 -7.75 111.52 -5.46
N ALA A 359 -7.65 112.46 -4.52
CA ALA A 359 -7.24 112.18 -3.13
C ALA A 359 -8.23 111.25 -2.38
N GLN A 360 -9.53 111.36 -2.64
CA GLN A 360 -10.54 110.47 -2.07
C GLN A 360 -10.58 109.08 -2.74
N ALA A 361 -10.27 108.99 -4.03
CA ALA A 361 -10.14 107.72 -4.73
C ALA A 361 -8.87 106.95 -4.27
N GLU A 362 -7.75 107.66 -4.07
CA GLU A 362 -6.49 107.07 -3.62
C GLU A 362 -6.61 106.45 -2.22
N THR A 363 -7.29 107.12 -1.29
CA THR A 363 -7.52 106.60 0.07
C THR A 363 -8.46 105.37 0.09
N ARG A 364 -9.45 105.30 -0.81
CA ARG A 364 -10.30 104.11 -1.00
C ARG A 364 -9.52 102.94 -1.59
N MET A 365 -8.66 103.20 -2.57
CA MET A 365 -7.80 102.17 -3.19
C MET A 365 -6.78 101.60 -2.20
N ARG A 366 -6.18 102.44 -1.34
CA ARG A 366 -5.27 101.99 -0.27
C ARG A 366 -5.98 101.10 0.76
N ARG A 367 -7.19 101.47 1.20
CA ARG A 367 -8.00 100.63 2.11
C ARG A 367 -8.43 99.30 1.47
N ALA A 368 -8.87 99.31 0.21
CA ALA A 368 -9.23 98.09 -0.51
C ALA A 368 -8.02 97.15 -0.73
N PHE A 369 -6.85 97.72 -0.99
CA PHE A 369 -5.60 96.97 -1.12
C PHE A 369 -5.14 96.36 0.22
N GLU A 370 -5.25 97.11 1.33
CA GLU A 370 -4.95 96.60 2.67
C GLU A 370 -5.93 95.53 3.14
N GLU A 371 -7.24 95.69 2.87
CA GLU A 371 -8.26 94.66 3.13
C GLU A 371 -8.04 93.40 2.28
N GLY A 372 -7.68 93.56 1.01
CA GLY A 372 -7.28 92.46 0.13
C GLY A 372 -6.06 91.71 0.68
N GLN A 373 -5.01 92.43 1.08
CA GLN A 373 -3.83 91.80 1.69
C GLN A 373 -4.14 91.07 2.99
N ARG A 374 -5.05 91.58 3.84
CA ARG A 374 -5.46 90.87 5.06
C ARG A 374 -6.21 89.59 4.73
N ARG A 375 -7.16 89.63 3.79
CA ARG A 375 -7.90 88.45 3.32
C ARG A 375 -6.99 87.40 2.69
N ASP A 376 -6.00 87.81 1.90
CA ASP A 376 -5.03 86.89 1.29
C ASP A 376 -4.13 86.24 2.34
N ARG A 377 -3.69 86.99 3.36
CA ARG A 377 -2.91 86.44 4.48
C ARG A 377 -3.75 85.47 5.32
N GLU A 378 -5.00 85.80 5.60
CA GLU A 378 -5.93 84.91 6.31
C GLU A 378 -6.25 83.65 5.50
N ALA A 379 -6.48 83.76 4.18
CA ALA A 379 -6.71 82.63 3.30
C ALA A 379 -5.46 81.74 3.18
N ALA A 380 -4.27 82.33 3.08
CA ALA A 380 -3.01 81.60 3.08
C ALA A 380 -2.73 80.91 4.43
N ALA A 381 -3.02 81.57 5.55
CA ALA A 381 -2.90 80.99 6.88
C ALA A 381 -3.86 79.80 7.07
N ARG A 382 -5.11 79.92 6.60
CA ARG A 382 -6.09 78.83 6.64
C ARG A 382 -5.69 77.64 5.76
N LYS A 383 -5.14 77.88 4.57
CA LYS A 383 -4.61 76.81 3.71
C LYS A 383 -3.44 76.08 4.38
N ARG A 384 -2.49 76.83 4.94
CA ARG A 384 -1.36 76.25 5.70
C ARG A 384 -1.81 75.47 6.93
N ALA A 385 -2.83 75.94 7.64
CA ALA A 385 -3.40 75.23 8.78
C ALA A 385 -4.02 73.89 8.35
N LYS A 386 -4.83 73.88 7.28
CA LYS A 386 -5.40 72.63 6.73
C LYS A 386 -4.33 71.67 6.22
N GLU A 387 -3.33 72.16 5.50
CA GLU A 387 -2.21 71.34 5.04
C GLU A 387 -1.42 70.74 6.21
N ALA A 388 -1.29 71.47 7.32
CA ALA A 388 -0.65 70.95 8.54
C ALA A 388 -1.52 69.90 9.25
N GLU A 389 -2.83 70.09 9.33
CA GLU A 389 -3.79 69.11 9.86
C GLU A 389 -3.80 67.82 9.03
N ASP A 390 -3.89 67.94 7.70
CA ASP A 390 -3.86 66.81 6.78
C ASP A 390 -2.52 66.05 6.85
N ALA A 391 -1.41 66.78 6.98
CA ALA A 391 -0.08 66.18 7.16
C ALA A 391 0.06 65.47 8.52
N ALA A 392 -0.54 65.99 9.58
CA ALA A 392 -0.57 65.33 10.89
C ALA A 392 -1.41 64.05 10.85
N ALA A 393 -2.61 64.11 10.28
CA ALA A 393 -3.48 62.94 10.10
C ALA A 393 -2.80 61.83 9.26
N LEU A 394 -2.07 62.21 8.20
CA LEU A 394 -1.33 61.25 7.39
C LEU A 394 -0.18 60.59 8.15
N ARG A 395 0.49 61.32 9.05
CA ARG A 395 1.54 60.77 9.91
C ARG A 395 0.96 59.78 10.92
N GLU A 396 -0.13 60.13 11.59
CA GLU A 396 -0.82 59.24 12.52
C GLU A 396 -1.31 57.96 11.83
N ALA A 397 -1.90 58.08 10.64
CA ALA A 397 -2.34 56.93 9.86
C ALA A 397 -1.17 56.01 9.44
N ARG A 398 -0.01 56.59 9.08
CA ARG A 398 1.21 55.82 8.79
C ARG A 398 1.76 55.14 10.03
N GLU A 399 1.78 55.81 11.17
CA GLU A 399 2.21 55.21 12.43
C GLU A 399 1.30 54.06 12.85
N ALA A 400 -0.02 54.22 12.72
CA ALA A 400 -0.98 53.15 12.97
C ALA A 400 -0.74 51.95 12.03
N GLN A 401 -0.56 52.21 10.73
CA GLN A 401 -0.24 51.15 9.75
C GLN A 401 1.06 50.42 10.08
N ILE A 402 2.09 51.13 10.54
CA ILE A 402 3.36 50.53 10.96
C ILE A 402 3.14 49.64 12.19
N ARG A 403 2.42 50.14 13.21
CA ARG A 403 2.11 49.37 14.42
C ARG A 403 1.30 48.11 14.11
N ASP A 404 0.28 48.21 13.25
CA ASP A 404 -0.52 47.06 12.83
C ASP A 404 0.33 46.02 12.10
N ARG A 405 1.23 46.47 11.21
CA ARG A 405 2.16 45.59 10.51
C ARG A 405 3.15 44.92 11.48
N GLU A 406 3.62 45.64 12.50
CA GLU A 406 4.50 45.11 13.54
C GLU A 406 3.78 44.06 14.40
N LEU A 407 2.51 44.30 14.77
CA LEU A 407 1.69 43.34 15.51
C LEU A 407 1.45 42.06 14.71
N LEU A 408 1.11 42.18 13.42
CA LEU A 408 0.93 41.03 12.53
C LEU A 408 2.23 40.22 12.41
N ARG A 409 3.37 40.88 12.19
CA ARG A 409 4.68 40.22 12.16
C ARG A 409 5.04 39.55 13.48
N ALA A 410 4.74 40.19 14.61
CA ALA A 410 4.97 39.61 15.93
C ALA A 410 4.11 38.35 16.15
N ALA A 411 2.85 38.36 15.68
CA ALA A 411 1.97 37.21 15.72
C ALA A 411 2.46 36.06 14.82
N GLU A 412 2.94 36.37 13.61
CA GLU A 412 3.57 35.39 12.71
C GLU A 412 4.80 34.74 13.35
N ILE A 413 5.72 35.54 13.91
CA ILE A 413 6.91 35.05 14.61
C ILE A 413 6.52 34.19 15.82
N ALA A 414 5.47 34.56 16.56
CA ALA A 414 4.99 33.77 17.68
C ALA A 414 4.43 32.41 17.23
N GLN A 415 3.69 32.36 16.12
CA GLN A 415 3.22 31.10 15.53
C GLN A 415 4.38 30.25 15.00
N GLU A 416 5.36 30.84 14.33
CA GLU A 416 6.57 30.14 13.88
C GLU A 416 7.36 29.56 15.06
N ARG A 417 7.50 30.30 16.16
CA ARG A 417 8.12 29.79 17.39
C ARG A 417 7.34 28.63 17.99
N GLN A 418 6.02 28.75 18.12
CA GLN A 418 5.18 27.66 18.64
C GLN A 418 5.27 26.39 17.78
N THR A 419 5.24 26.54 16.45
CA THR A 419 5.38 25.39 15.54
C THR A 419 6.79 24.79 15.59
N PHE A 420 7.83 25.61 15.71
CA PHE A 420 9.20 25.14 15.90
C PHE A 420 9.37 24.39 17.21
N ASP A 421 8.86 24.93 18.32
CA ASP A 421 8.93 24.30 19.64
C ASP A 421 8.14 22.97 19.67
N ALA A 422 6.96 22.94 19.05
CA ALA A 422 6.17 21.71 18.90
C ALA A 422 6.92 20.65 18.05
N ALA A 423 7.57 21.06 16.96
CA ALA A 423 8.38 20.16 16.15
C ALA A 423 9.61 19.66 16.92
N GLN A 424 10.24 20.51 17.73
CA GLN A 424 11.37 20.13 18.57
C GLN A 424 10.94 19.14 19.67
N ALA A 425 9.79 19.38 20.33
CA ALA A 425 9.22 18.47 21.31
C ALA A 425 8.90 17.11 20.68
N ALA A 426 8.21 17.09 19.53
CA ALA A 426 7.91 15.86 18.79
C ALA A 426 9.17 15.09 18.40
N ARG A 427 10.23 15.79 17.96
CA ARG A 427 11.54 15.17 17.68
C ARG A 427 12.15 14.58 18.95
N SER A 428 12.10 15.29 20.06
CA SER A 428 12.63 14.80 21.34
C SER A 428 11.89 13.55 21.83
N ASP A 429 10.57 13.50 21.66
CA ASP A 429 9.74 12.36 22.03
C ASP A 429 9.97 11.17 21.11
N TRP A 430 10.15 11.42 19.80
CA TRP A 430 10.56 10.37 18.85
C TRP A 430 11.91 9.76 19.23
N VAL A 431 12.90 10.57 19.58
CA VAL A 431 14.22 10.08 20.04
C VAL A 431 14.11 9.29 21.34
N LYS A 432 13.28 9.74 22.30
CA LYS A 432 13.03 8.99 23.55
C LYS A 432 12.36 7.64 23.26
N ALA A 433 11.33 7.61 22.42
CA ALA A 433 10.64 6.38 22.02
C ALA A 433 11.56 5.42 21.27
N GLU A 434 12.43 5.92 20.38
CA GLU A 434 13.44 5.12 19.70
C GLU A 434 14.46 4.54 20.70
N ARG A 435 14.88 5.34 21.69
CA ARG A 435 15.79 4.87 22.75
C ARG A 435 15.14 3.78 23.60
N GLU A 436 13.87 3.92 23.98
CA GLU A 436 13.13 2.91 24.74
C GLU A 436 12.92 1.62 23.95
N THR A 437 12.53 1.71 22.68
CA THR A 437 12.38 0.52 21.82
C THR A 437 13.71 -0.20 21.63
N ARG A 438 14.82 0.55 21.44
CA ARG A 438 16.17 -0.02 21.39
C ARG A 438 16.58 -0.68 22.71
N HIS A 439 16.20 -0.09 23.85
CA HIS A 439 16.44 -0.69 25.17
C HIS A 439 15.67 -2.00 25.33
N ARG A 440 14.36 -2.00 25.06
CA ARG A 440 13.51 -3.21 25.11
C ARG A 440 14.04 -4.32 24.21
N ARG A 441 14.49 -3.97 22.99
CA ARG A 441 15.11 -4.94 22.08
C ARG A 441 16.39 -5.52 22.65
N ARG A 442 17.29 -4.68 23.20
CA ARG A 442 18.52 -5.16 23.86
C ARG A 442 18.22 -6.04 25.07
N GLU A 443 17.18 -5.75 25.84
CA GLU A 443 16.74 -6.60 26.95
C GLU A 443 16.20 -7.94 26.47
N ALA A 444 15.38 -7.94 25.41
CA ALA A 444 14.88 -9.17 24.77
C ALA A 444 16.01 -10.01 24.17
N ASP A 445 17.00 -9.37 23.54
CA ASP A 445 18.19 -10.05 23.01
C ASP A 445 19.01 -10.65 24.17
N ARG A 446 19.18 -9.92 25.28
CA ARG A 446 19.86 -10.42 26.49
C ARG A 446 19.12 -11.61 27.12
N SER A 447 17.79 -11.58 27.20
CA SER A 447 17.02 -12.72 27.71
C SER A 447 17.12 -13.91 26.76
N HIS A 448 17.05 -13.67 25.45
CA HIS A 448 17.20 -14.71 24.45
C HIS A 448 18.57 -15.39 24.52
N VAL A 449 19.66 -14.62 24.65
CA VAL A 449 21.00 -15.17 24.84
C VAL A 449 21.09 -16.02 26.10
N LYS A 450 20.49 -15.59 27.22
CA LYS A 450 20.44 -16.40 28.45
C LYS A 450 19.68 -17.71 28.25
N ASP A 451 18.58 -17.70 27.51
CA ASP A 451 17.80 -18.90 27.24
C ASP A 451 18.53 -19.87 26.31
N VAL A 452 19.24 -19.36 25.28
CA VAL A 452 20.11 -20.17 24.42
C VAL A 452 21.26 -20.79 25.21
N LEU A 453 21.89 -20.03 26.12
CA LEU A 453 22.93 -20.57 27.00
C LEU A 453 22.38 -21.69 27.91
N ARG A 454 21.20 -21.50 28.51
CA ARG A 454 20.52 -22.55 29.29
C ARG A 454 20.20 -23.79 28.45
N GLN A 455 19.72 -23.62 27.22
CA GLN A 455 19.47 -24.73 26.31
C GLN A 455 20.76 -25.48 25.95
N ALA A 456 21.85 -24.74 25.70
CA ALA A 456 23.16 -25.33 25.43
C ALA A 456 23.67 -26.11 26.65
N GLU A 457 23.61 -25.54 27.85
CA GLU A 457 23.96 -26.20 29.11
C GLU A 457 23.14 -27.49 29.33
N ALA A 458 21.82 -27.43 29.13
CA ALA A 458 20.95 -28.60 29.22
C ALA A 458 21.32 -29.67 28.17
N SER A 459 21.63 -29.27 26.94
CA SER A 459 22.05 -30.21 25.89
C SER A 459 23.38 -30.89 26.22
N ILE A 460 24.33 -30.14 26.78
CA ILE A 460 25.64 -30.65 27.22
C ILE A 460 25.45 -31.61 28.40
N ALA A 461 24.59 -31.27 29.36
CA ALA A 461 24.27 -32.15 30.48
C ALA A 461 23.63 -33.47 29.99
N GLN A 462 22.66 -33.40 29.09
CA GLN A 462 22.06 -34.59 28.48
C GLN A 462 23.06 -35.41 27.64
N ALA A 463 24.01 -34.77 26.97
CA ALA A 463 25.07 -35.47 26.25
C ALA A 463 26.05 -36.17 27.21
N ARG A 464 26.40 -35.52 28.33
CA ARG A 464 27.21 -36.13 29.40
C ARG A 464 26.50 -37.32 30.03
N GLU A 465 25.23 -37.17 30.38
CA GLU A 465 24.42 -38.24 30.96
C GLU A 465 24.28 -39.43 30.00
N ARG A 466 24.03 -39.18 28.70
CA ARG A 466 24.04 -40.24 27.68
C ARG A 466 25.40 -40.93 27.59
N SER A 467 26.49 -40.17 27.56
CA SER A 467 27.84 -40.73 27.53
C SER A 467 28.17 -41.54 28.79
N GLU A 468 27.69 -41.13 29.95
CA GLU A 468 27.82 -41.89 31.21
C GLU A 468 27.00 -43.17 31.19
N ARG A 469 25.77 -43.15 30.66
CA ARG A 469 24.94 -44.36 30.45
C ARG A 469 25.62 -45.33 29.47
N GLU A 470 26.15 -44.84 28.35
CA GLU A 470 26.90 -45.66 27.40
C GLU A 470 28.15 -46.28 28.03
N ARG A 471 28.86 -45.53 28.90
CA ARG A 471 30.01 -46.07 29.66
C ARG A 471 29.60 -47.10 30.69
N SER A 472 28.49 -46.90 31.41
CA SER A 472 28.02 -47.87 32.41
C SER A 472 27.50 -49.13 31.75
N GLU A 473 26.77 -49.03 30.64
CA GLU A 473 26.35 -50.17 29.81
C GLU A 473 27.58 -50.89 29.21
N GLY A 474 28.58 -50.16 28.73
CA GLY A 474 29.85 -50.75 28.28
C GLY A 474 30.64 -51.46 29.38
N ALA A 475 30.63 -50.93 30.61
CA ALA A 475 31.24 -51.58 31.77
C ALA A 475 30.49 -52.84 32.21
N VAL A 476 29.16 -52.86 32.09
CA VAL A 476 28.33 -54.06 32.33
C VAL A 476 28.60 -55.12 31.25
N GLY A 477 28.73 -54.71 29.98
CA GLY A 477 29.10 -55.60 28.88
C GLY A 477 30.47 -56.26 29.08
N LEU A 478 31.48 -55.50 29.51
CA LEU A 478 32.82 -56.04 29.83
C LEU A 478 32.78 -57.07 30.98
N ARG A 479 32.01 -56.78 32.04
CA ARG A 479 31.84 -57.73 33.15
C ARG A 479 31.17 -59.03 32.71
N ALA A 480 30.13 -58.95 31.88
CA ALA A 480 29.48 -60.13 31.33
C ALA A 480 30.46 -60.98 30.49
N THR A 481 31.30 -60.34 29.66
CA THR A 481 32.34 -61.07 28.90
C THR A 481 33.41 -61.69 29.80
N ASP A 482 33.80 -61.03 30.88
CA ASP A 482 34.78 -61.57 31.84
C ASP A 482 34.22 -62.77 32.63
N GLU A 483 32.93 -62.73 32.98
CA GLU A 483 32.22 -63.84 33.62
C GLU A 483 32.10 -65.07 32.70
N GLU A 484 31.77 -64.86 31.42
CA GLU A 484 31.74 -65.93 30.41
C GLU A 484 33.13 -66.52 30.17
N MET A 485 34.17 -65.69 30.14
CA MET A 485 35.57 -66.10 30.07
C MET A 485 35.98 -66.99 31.26
N ALA A 486 35.62 -66.59 32.47
CA ALA A 486 35.88 -67.37 33.68
C ALA A 486 35.10 -68.70 33.67
N HIS A 487 33.87 -68.70 33.17
CA HIS A 487 33.07 -69.92 33.02
C HIS A 487 33.69 -70.90 32.03
N LEU A 488 34.09 -70.44 30.84
CA LEU A 488 34.74 -71.28 29.82
C LEU A 488 36.09 -71.83 30.31
N ALA A 489 36.87 -71.05 31.07
CA ALA A 489 38.09 -71.52 31.71
C ALA A 489 37.81 -72.62 32.76
N ALA A 490 36.78 -72.45 33.59
CA ALA A 490 36.37 -73.46 34.56
C ALA A 490 35.89 -74.75 33.90
N VAL A 491 35.16 -74.66 32.78
CA VAL A 491 34.72 -75.82 31.99
C VAL A 491 35.91 -76.53 31.34
N ARG A 492 36.88 -75.79 30.79
CA ARG A 492 38.14 -76.35 30.27
C ARG A 492 38.86 -77.13 31.36
N ASP A 493 39.02 -76.54 32.54
CA ASP A 493 39.78 -77.16 33.63
C ASP A 493 39.07 -78.39 34.20
N ARG A 494 37.73 -78.36 34.29
CA ARG A 494 36.91 -79.55 34.62
C ARG A 494 37.10 -80.67 33.60
N LYS A 495 37.02 -80.38 32.30
CA LYS A 495 37.20 -81.40 31.25
C LYS A 495 38.63 -81.95 31.20
N VAL A 496 39.64 -81.12 31.46
CA VAL A 496 41.03 -81.58 31.60
C VAL A 496 41.18 -82.51 32.82
N ALA A 497 40.50 -82.22 33.92
CA ALA A 497 40.50 -83.08 35.12
C ALA A 497 39.73 -84.40 34.89
N GLU A 498 38.63 -84.37 34.14
CA GLU A 498 37.88 -85.57 33.73
C GLU A 498 38.70 -86.47 32.81
N LEU A 499 39.42 -85.90 31.83
CA LEU A 499 40.33 -86.64 30.95
C LEU A 499 41.50 -87.28 31.73
N ALA A 500 41.99 -86.61 32.77
CA ALA A 500 43.00 -87.17 33.65
C ALA A 500 42.44 -88.33 34.50
N LYS A 501 41.18 -88.23 34.97
CA LYS A 501 40.51 -89.30 35.74
C LYS A 501 40.16 -90.52 34.88
N SER A 502 39.87 -90.33 33.59
CA SER A 502 39.58 -91.43 32.66
C SER A 502 40.82 -92.13 32.11
N GLY A 503 42.02 -91.77 32.59
CA GLY A 503 43.28 -92.44 32.24
C GLY A 503 43.86 -92.05 30.88
N VAL A 504 43.40 -90.93 30.29
CA VAL A 504 43.94 -90.43 29.02
C VAL A 504 45.32 -89.82 29.24
N GLU A 505 46.28 -90.25 28.43
CA GLU A 505 47.67 -89.79 28.49
C GLU A 505 47.77 -88.27 28.27
N SER A 506 48.56 -87.60 29.13
CA SER A 506 48.76 -86.14 29.18
C SER A 506 49.03 -85.49 27.81
N LYS A 507 49.70 -86.20 26.90
CA LYS A 507 50.07 -85.73 25.56
C LYS A 507 48.87 -85.31 24.71
N TYR A 508 47.71 -85.97 24.88
CA TYR A 508 46.51 -85.68 24.10
C TYR A 508 45.64 -84.57 24.71
N ALA A 509 45.85 -84.23 26.00
CA ALA A 509 45.15 -83.14 26.68
C ALA A 509 45.79 -81.74 26.47
N VAL A 510 46.96 -81.68 25.82
CA VAL A 510 47.75 -80.44 25.63
C VAL A 510 46.99 -79.39 24.81
N GLN A 511 46.24 -79.81 23.79
CA GLN A 511 45.47 -78.88 22.96
C GLN A 511 44.31 -78.25 23.72
N LEU A 512 43.62 -79.02 24.57
CA LEU A 512 42.55 -78.51 25.43
C LEU A 512 43.09 -77.59 26.53
N ARG A 513 44.26 -77.88 27.09
CA ARG A 513 44.95 -76.99 28.04
C ARG A 513 45.38 -75.66 27.41
N ARG A 514 45.77 -75.68 26.14
CA ARG A 514 46.15 -74.47 25.38
C ARG A 514 44.94 -73.70 24.81
N PHE A 515 43.71 -74.20 25.01
CA PHE A 515 42.51 -73.51 24.57
C PHE A 515 42.39 -72.15 25.28
N ASN A 516 42.38 -71.09 24.48
CA ASN A 516 42.17 -69.73 24.95
C ASN A 516 40.68 -69.37 24.81
N PRO A 517 39.95 -69.22 25.93
CA PRO A 517 38.51 -68.93 25.90
C PRO A 517 38.18 -67.61 25.19
N ARG A 518 39.12 -66.65 25.13
CA ARG A 518 38.92 -65.35 24.45
C ARG A 518 38.76 -65.52 22.95
N SER A 519 39.52 -66.45 22.37
CA SER A 519 39.47 -66.73 20.94
C SER A 519 38.19 -67.42 20.49
N ALA A 520 37.40 -67.98 21.42
CA ALA A 520 36.11 -68.59 21.12
C ALA A 520 35.00 -67.54 21.11
N LEU A 521 35.00 -66.63 22.09
CA LEU A 521 34.07 -65.48 22.13
C LEU A 521 34.27 -64.55 20.92
N ASP A 522 35.52 -64.33 20.49
CA ASP A 522 35.82 -63.52 19.29
C ASP A 522 35.44 -64.22 17.96
N LYS A 523 35.26 -65.55 17.95
CA LYS A 523 34.95 -66.35 16.76
C LYS A 523 33.48 -66.77 16.67
N ASP A 524 32.65 -66.44 17.67
CA ASP A 524 31.21 -66.60 17.57
C ASP A 524 30.67 -65.60 16.54
N PHE A 525 30.51 -66.07 15.30
CA PHE A 525 30.01 -65.37 14.11
C PHE A 525 28.65 -64.66 14.27
N LYS A 526 28.03 -64.70 15.46
CA LYS A 526 26.80 -63.96 15.81
C LYS A 526 27.08 -62.52 16.27
N MET A 527 28.26 -62.24 16.80
CA MET A 527 28.67 -60.88 17.17
C MET A 527 29.60 -60.39 16.05
N GLY A 528 29.08 -59.57 15.14
CA GLY A 528 29.81 -59.06 13.99
C GLY A 528 31.16 -58.43 14.38
N PRO A 529 32.13 -58.35 13.44
CA PRO A 529 33.48 -57.90 13.74
C PRO A 529 33.45 -56.57 14.50
N PRO A 530 34.28 -56.39 15.54
CA PRO A 530 34.33 -55.13 16.28
C PRO A 530 34.58 -54.01 15.28
N ARG A 531 33.67 -53.03 15.23
CA ARG A 531 33.84 -51.83 14.41
C ARG A 531 35.07 -51.12 14.95
N THR A 532 36.24 -51.42 14.38
CA THR A 532 37.46 -50.64 14.59
C THR A 532 37.18 -49.25 14.06
N GLY A 533 36.78 -48.35 14.96
CA GLY A 533 36.61 -46.95 14.66
C GLY A 533 37.93 -46.43 14.11
N LYS A 534 37.98 -46.12 12.81
CA LYS A 534 39.03 -45.28 12.26
C LYS A 534 38.93 -43.94 12.97
N SER A 535 39.75 -43.75 14.00
CA SER A 535 40.03 -42.45 14.57
C SER A 535 40.70 -41.62 13.47
N LYS A 536 39.89 -40.84 12.76
CA LYS A 536 40.39 -39.70 12.00
C LYS A 536 41.08 -38.80 13.01
N ALA A 537 42.41 -38.83 13.01
CA ALA A 537 43.24 -37.89 13.74
C ALA A 537 42.77 -36.49 13.37
N ALA A 538 42.19 -35.80 14.35
CA ALA A 538 41.89 -34.39 14.27
C ALA A 538 43.23 -33.66 14.21
N ALA A 539 43.58 -33.18 13.02
CA ALA A 539 44.50 -32.07 12.89
C ALA A 539 43.92 -30.89 13.69
N LYS A 540 44.74 -30.35 14.58
CA LYS A 540 44.50 -29.17 15.40
C LYS A 540 45.82 -28.42 15.48
N PRO A 541 45.76 -27.10 15.70
CA PRO A 541 45.05 -26.09 14.92
C PRO A 541 45.87 -25.58 13.72
#